data_AF-A0A9D9KXX2-F1
#
_entry.id   AF-A0A9D9KXX2-F1
#
_cell.length_a   1.000
_cell.length_b   1.000
_cell.length_c   1.000
_cell.angle_alpha   90.00
_cell.angle_beta   90.00
_cell.angle_gamma   90.00
#
_symmetry.space_group_name_H-M   'P 1'
#
loop_
_entity.id
_entity.type
_entity.pdbx_description
1 polymer ?
#
loop_
_entity_poly.entity_id
_entity_poly.type
_entity_poly.pdbx_seq_one_letter_code
_entity_poly.pdbx_strand_id
1 'polypeptide(L)' 'MIDCHTHTAVSPDAEGDVLSSYRQAASLGLKALAVTEHVEANRP' A
#
# COMPACT_ATOMS: atom_id res chain seq x y z
N MET A 1 -9.68 -8.12 10.46
CA MET A 1 -9.17 -6.74 10.36
C MET A 1 -8.65 -6.55 8.94
N ILE A 2 -8.93 -5.42 8.33
CA ILE A 2 -8.47 -5.04 6.99
C ILE A 2 -7.75 -3.69 7.10
N ASP A 3 -6.75 -3.49 6.25
CA ASP A 3 -6.16 -2.17 6.01
C ASP A 3 -6.76 -1.61 4.73
N CYS A 4 -7.35 -0.42 4.82
CA CYS A 4 -8.04 0.23 3.73
C CYS A 4 -7.29 1.41 3.13
N HIS A 5 -6.09 1.74 3.62
CA HIS A 5 -5.34 2.91 3.16
C HIS A 5 -3.82 2.70 3.31
N THR A 6 -3.16 2.28 2.24
CA THR A 6 -1.70 2.12 2.18
C THR A 6 -1.13 2.69 0.89
N HIS A 7 0.01 3.36 0.99
CA HIS A 7 0.78 3.86 -0.14
C HIS A 7 2.03 3.00 -0.38
N THR A 8 2.54 3.02 -1.61
CA THR A 8 3.84 2.46 -2.00
C THR A 8 4.75 3.58 -2.50
N ALA A 9 5.97 3.26 -2.92
CA ALA A 9 6.92 4.22 -3.50
C ALA A 9 6.44 4.88 -4.83
N VAL A 10 5.25 4.54 -5.32
CA VAL A 10 4.55 5.31 -6.35
C VAL A 10 4.17 6.71 -5.84
N SER A 11 3.80 6.82 -4.56
CA SER A 11 3.65 8.10 -3.87
C SER A 11 5.02 8.62 -3.39
N PRO A 12 5.36 9.90 -3.61
CA PRO A 12 6.70 10.44 -3.36
C PRO A 12 7.10 10.50 -1.87
N ASP A 13 6.12 10.40 -0.97
CA ASP A 13 6.27 10.43 0.49
C ASP A 13 6.13 9.04 1.13
N ALA A 14 6.07 7.98 0.32
CA ALA A 14 5.96 6.60 0.77
C ALA A 14 7.11 5.73 0.23
N GLU A 15 7.28 4.57 0.85
CA GLU A 15 8.34 3.63 0.53
C GLU A 15 7.76 2.23 0.27
N GLY A 16 8.60 1.33 -0.27
CA GLY A 16 8.23 -0.06 -0.49
C GLY A 16 7.37 -0.28 -1.74
N ASP A 17 7.03 -1.55 -1.97
CA ASP A 17 6.21 -2.00 -3.08
C ASP A 17 5.01 -2.83 -2.58
N VAL A 18 4.07 -3.10 -3.49
CA VAL A 18 2.85 -3.89 -3.18
C VAL A 18 3.17 -5.24 -2.54
N LEU A 19 4.27 -5.89 -2.95
CA LEU A 19 4.62 -7.22 -2.46
C LEU A 19 5.16 -7.17 -1.03
N SER A 20 5.95 -6.14 -0.70
CA SER A 20 6.43 -5.88 0.65
C SER A 20 5.28 -5.54 1.59
N SER A 21 4.35 -4.67 1.17
CA SER A 21 3.15 -4.32 1.93
C SER A 21 2.23 -5.53 2.13
N TYR A 22 2.03 -6.37 1.10
CA TYR A 22 1.29 -7.63 1.22
C TYR A 22 1.90 -8.58 2.25
N ARG A 23 3.23 -8.77 2.21
CA ARG A 23 3.93 -9.66 3.17
C ARG A 23 3.78 -9.15 4.60
N GLN A 24 3.87 -7.84 4.81
CA GLN A 24 3.64 -7.23 6.11
C GLN A 24 2.18 -7.38 6.56
N ALA A 25 1.21 -7.14 5.69
CA ALA A 25 -0.20 -7.33 6.01
C ALA A 25 -0.50 -8.79 6.41
N ALA A 26 0.10 -9.76 5.70
CA ALA A 26 -0.01 -11.18 6.02
C ALA A 26 0.62 -11.52 7.38
N SER A 27 1.80 -10.97 7.72
CA SER A 27 2.46 -11.22 9.00
C SER A 27 1.68 -10.65 10.20
N LEU A 28 0.92 -9.57 9.97
CA LEU A 28 0.02 -8.96 10.94
C LEU A 28 -1.36 -9.65 11.03
N GLY A 29 -1.61 -10.68 10.20
CA GLY A 29 -2.88 -11.41 10.18
C GLY A 29 -4.06 -10.62 9.57
N LEU A 30 -3.77 -9.59 8.77
CA LEU A 30 -4.79 -8.85 8.05
C LEU A 30 -5.44 -9.72 6.98
N LYS A 31 -6.75 -9.53 6.78
CA LYS A 31 -7.54 -10.30 5.80
C LYS A 31 -7.52 -9.69 4.40
N ALA A 32 -7.24 -8.39 4.31
CA ALA A 32 -7.12 -7.64 3.07
C ALA A 32 -6.30 -6.38 3.30
N LEU A 33 -5.71 -5.89 2.22
CA LEU A 33 -4.94 -4.65 2.12
C LEU A 33 -5.42 -3.91 0.87
N ALA A 34 -5.79 -2.64 1.01
CA ALA A 34 -6.04 -1.74 -0.11
C ALA A 34 -4.83 -0.81 -0.31
N VAL A 35 -4.32 -0.77 -1.54
CA VAL A 35 -3.31 0.20 -1.97
C VAL A 35 -4.03 1.39 -2.58
N THR A 36 -3.78 2.58 -2.05
CA THR A 36 -4.51 3.83 -2.33
C THR A 36 -3.53 4.97 -2.50
N GLU A 37 -2.88 5.04 -3.67
CA GLU A 37 -1.87 6.05 -3.99
C GLU A 37 -2.43 7.49 -4.03
N HIS A 38 -1.55 8.47 -3.92
CA HIS A 38 -1.90 9.86 -4.24
C HIS A 38 -2.36 9.98 -5.68
N VAL A 39 -3.45 10.72 -5.92
CA VAL A 39 -4.02 10.86 -7.26
C VAL A 39 -3.03 11.50 -8.25
N GLU A 40 -2.11 12.32 -7.75
CA GLU A 40 -1.01 12.92 -8.48
C GLU A 40 -0.08 11.89 -9.11
N ALA A 41 0.12 10.74 -8.45
CA ALA A 41 1.02 9.70 -8.94
C ALA A 41 0.48 8.95 -10.17
N ASN A 42 -0.81 9.11 -10.47
CA ASN A 42 -1.47 8.54 -11.64
C ASN A 42 -1.66 9.55 -12.79
N ARG A 43 -0.98 10.71 -12.74
CA ARG A 43 -1.00 11.70 -13.83
C ARG A 43 0.07 11.34 -14.88
N PRO A 44 -0.27 11.46 -16.19
CA PRO A 44 0.66 11.16 -17.28
C PRO A 44 1.80 12.17 -17.39
#